data_AF-A0A975VIK2-F1
#
_entry.id   AF-A0A975VIK2-F1
#
_cell.length_a   1.000
_cell.length_b   1.000
_cell.length_c   1.000
_cell.angle_alpha   90.00
_cell.angle_beta   90.00
_cell.angle_gamma   90.00
#
_symmetry.space_group_name_H-M   'P 1'
#
loop_
_entity.id
_entity.type
_entity.pdbx_description
1 polymer ?
#
loop_
_entity_poly.entity_id
_entity_poly.type
_entity_poly.pdbx_seq_one_letter_code
_entity_poly.pdbx_strand_id
1 'polypeptide(L)'
;MSKLAGFKQLTAQSSSRMTSHAYLTKAEFDSLVGQAAPLYRERLSSVPFYRARMQDEQFWVRFVGSRVQEARVLVAASTRRQPGLRAAA
;
A
#
# COMPACT_ATOMS: atom_id res chain seq x y z
N MET A 1 -35.89 -47.74 19.28
CA MET A 1 -34.71 -48.54 18.84
C MET A 1 -33.71 -47.59 18.22
N SER A 2 -32.52 -47.49 18.83
CA SER A 2 -31.43 -46.58 18.51
C SER A 2 -30.79 -46.85 17.14
N LYS A 3 -30.27 -45.80 16.50
CA LYS A 3 -28.90 -45.78 15.93
C LYS A 3 -28.44 -44.35 15.64
N LEU A 4 -27.73 -43.81 16.63
CA LEU A 4 -26.74 -42.75 16.47
C LEU A 4 -25.58 -43.30 15.62
N ALA A 5 -25.27 -42.67 14.50
CA ALA A 5 -23.97 -42.78 13.84
C ALA A 5 -23.80 -41.60 12.89
N GLY A 6 -22.75 -40.79 13.09
CA GLY A 6 -22.32 -39.87 12.04
C GLY A 6 -21.67 -38.56 12.45
N PHE A 7 -21.31 -38.33 13.73
CA PHE A 7 -20.50 -37.16 14.06
C PHE A 7 -19.01 -37.46 13.78
N LYS A 8 -18.60 -37.32 12.51
CA LYS A 8 -17.18 -37.33 12.13
C LYS A 8 -16.63 -35.90 12.15
N GLN A 9 -15.87 -35.67 13.21
CA GLN A 9 -14.71 -34.81 13.35
C GLN A 9 -13.96 -34.43 12.05
N LEU A 10 -13.43 -33.20 12.07
CA LEU A 10 -12.25 -32.67 11.36
C LEU A 10 -12.49 -32.35 9.88
N THR A 11 -12.35 -31.10 9.44
CA THR A 11 -11.02 -30.48 9.35
C THR A 11 -11.08 -28.96 9.33
N ALA A 12 -10.07 -28.37 9.96
CA ALA A 12 -9.69 -26.98 9.90
C ALA A 12 -9.67 -26.45 8.46
N GLN A 13 -10.58 -25.54 8.14
CA GLN A 13 -10.32 -24.50 7.15
C GLN A 13 -10.04 -23.20 7.88
N SER A 14 -8.89 -23.20 8.58
CA SER A 14 -8.13 -21.99 8.78
C SER A 14 -7.65 -21.55 7.39
N SER A 15 -8.51 -20.86 6.65
CA SER A 15 -8.07 -20.07 5.50
C SER A 15 -7.35 -18.85 6.07
N SER A 16 -6.14 -19.09 6.59
CA SER A 16 -5.07 -18.12 6.50
C SER A 16 -4.96 -17.76 5.03
N ARG A 17 -5.66 -16.71 4.61
CA ARG A 17 -5.20 -15.88 3.52
C ARG A 17 -3.87 -15.31 4.02
N MET A 18 -2.81 -16.12 3.91
CA MET A 18 -1.47 -15.63 3.69
C MET A 18 -1.58 -14.84 2.38
N THR A 19 -2.02 -13.59 2.50
CA THR A 19 -1.77 -12.59 1.50
C THR A 19 -0.27 -12.60 1.35
N SER A 20 0.22 -13.16 0.25
CA SER A 20 1.62 -13.07 -0.12
C SER A 20 1.99 -11.60 -0.05
N HIS A 21 2.60 -11.19 1.06
CA HIS A 21 3.30 -9.93 1.16
C HIS A 21 4.47 -10.11 0.19
N ALA A 22 4.25 -9.76 -1.07
CA ALA A 22 5.31 -9.65 -2.05
C ALA A 22 6.28 -8.61 -1.46
N TYR A 23 7.33 -9.11 -0.82
CA TYR A 23 8.38 -8.28 -0.25
C TYR A 23 8.94 -7.47 -1.40
N LEU A 24 8.76 -6.15 -1.34
CA LEU A 24 9.41 -5.24 -2.28
C LEU A 24 10.91 -5.45 -2.16
N THR A 25 11.58 -5.59 -3.28
CA THR A 25 13.03 -5.43 -3.31
C THR A 25 13.37 -4.00 -2.87
N LYS A 26 14.60 -3.80 -2.38
CA LYS A 26 15.07 -2.46 -2.00
C LYS A 26 14.90 -1.44 -3.13
N ALA A 27 15.19 -1.84 -4.37
CA ALA A 27 15.05 -0.97 -5.54
C ALA A 27 13.60 -0.57 -5.82
N GLU A 28 12.66 -1.52 -5.74
CA GLU A 28 11.24 -1.22 -5.93
C GLU A 28 10.69 -0.36 -4.78
N PHE A 29 11.15 -0.59 -3.56
CA PHE A 29 10.79 0.23 -2.42
C PHE A 29 11.31 1.67 -2.55
N ASP A 30 12.59 1.85 -2.88
CA ASP A 30 13.19 3.16 -3.10
C ASP A 30 12.46 3.92 -4.24
N SER A 31 12.10 3.20 -5.31
CA SER A 31 11.28 3.77 -6.41
C SER A 31 9.89 4.19 -5.95
N LEU A 32 9.22 3.36 -5.13
CA LEU A 32 7.91 3.67 -4.58
C LEU A 32 7.97 4.89 -3.65
N VAL A 33 8.99 4.99 -2.79
CA VAL A 33 9.21 6.17 -1.94
C VAL A 33 9.40 7.42 -2.80
N GLY A 34 10.25 7.36 -3.83
CA GLY A 34 10.50 8.50 -4.71
C GLY A 34 9.24 9.02 -5.42
N GLN A 35 8.31 8.13 -5.77
CA GLN A 35 7.04 8.50 -6.42
C GLN A 35 5.96 8.93 -5.41
N ALA A 36 5.86 8.26 -4.28
CA ALA A 36 4.77 8.47 -3.32
C ALA A 36 5.03 9.62 -2.34
N ALA A 37 6.27 9.80 -1.89
CA ALA A 37 6.62 10.86 -0.93
C ALA A 37 6.20 12.28 -1.36
N PRO A 38 6.47 12.75 -2.60
CA PRO A 38 6.02 14.08 -3.02
C PRO A 38 4.49 14.21 -3.06
N LEU A 39 3.77 13.15 -3.46
CA LEU A 39 2.31 13.13 -3.48
C LEU A 39 1.73 13.22 -2.05
N TYR A 40 2.34 12.54 -1.09
CA TYR A 40 1.96 12.65 0.32
C TYR A 40 2.28 14.04 0.89
N ARG A 41 3.43 14.62 0.54
CA ARG A 41 3.79 15.99 0.95
C ARG A 41 2.74 17.00 0.47
N GLU A 42 2.35 16.94 -0.79
CA GLU A 42 1.31 17.81 -1.34
C GLU A 42 -0.02 17.63 -0.60
N ARG A 43 -0.50 16.38 -0.47
CA ARG A 43 -1.79 16.06 0.16
C ARG A 43 -1.86 16.42 1.64
N LEU A 44 -0.76 16.32 2.36
CA LEU A 44 -0.69 16.54 3.81
C LEU A 44 -0.10 17.91 4.20
N SER A 45 0.24 18.75 3.21
CA SER A 45 0.87 20.05 3.42
C SER A 45 0.06 21.03 4.28
N SER A 46 -1.26 20.87 4.29
CA SER A 46 -2.20 21.69 5.09
C SER A 46 -2.15 21.39 6.58
N VAL A 47 -1.60 20.25 6.99
CA VAL A 47 -1.57 19.81 8.39
C VAL A 47 -0.22 20.21 9.01
N PRO A 48 -0.20 21.04 10.08
CA PRO A 48 1.04 21.57 10.66
C PRO A 48 2.09 20.52 11.04
N PHE A 49 1.64 19.35 11.53
CA PHE A 49 2.51 18.24 11.89
C PHE A 49 3.37 17.74 10.72
N TYR A 50 2.78 17.59 9.52
CA TYR A 50 3.49 17.12 8.34
C TYR A 50 4.28 18.24 7.68
N ARG A 51 3.79 19.49 7.78
CA ARG A 51 4.50 20.68 7.28
C ARG A 51 5.89 20.83 7.93
N ALA A 52 5.98 20.60 9.24
CA ALA A 52 7.27 20.62 9.96
C ALA A 52 8.25 19.52 9.50
N ARG A 53 7.78 18.50 8.77
CA ARG A 53 8.55 17.33 8.33
C ARG A 53 8.76 17.29 6.82
N MET A 54 8.49 18.38 6.10
CA MET A 54 8.60 18.41 4.63
C MET A 54 9.99 18.06 4.11
N GLN A 55 11.03 18.37 4.90
CA GLN A 55 12.44 18.09 4.58
C GLN A 55 12.99 16.84 5.26
N ASP A 56 12.19 16.14 6.07
CA ASP A 56 12.61 14.93 6.78
C ASP A 56 12.44 13.70 5.88
N GLU A 57 13.46 13.43 5.06
CA GLU A 57 13.45 12.29 4.13
C GLU A 57 13.31 10.94 4.85
N GLN A 58 13.92 10.79 6.03
CA GLN A 58 13.83 9.55 6.81
C GLN A 58 12.41 9.30 7.34
N PHE A 59 11.71 10.36 7.72
CA PHE A 59 10.30 10.28 8.06
C PHE A 59 9.48 9.79 6.87
N TRP A 60 9.66 10.35 5.68
CA TRP A 60 8.88 9.95 4.49
C TRP A 60 9.17 8.52 4.04
N VAL A 61 10.43 8.07 4.12
CA VAL A 61 10.81 6.67 3.87
C VAL A 61 10.04 5.74 4.81
N ARG A 62 10.05 6.01 6.13
CA ARG A 62 9.32 5.19 7.12
C ARG A 62 7.81 5.29 6.95
N PHE A 63 7.31 6.48 6.60
CA PHE A 63 5.89 6.74 6.39
C PHE A 63 5.35 5.95 5.21
N VAL A 64 6.07 5.91 4.08
CA VAL A 64 5.71 5.10 2.90
C VAL A 64 5.90 3.61 3.20
N GLY A 65 6.98 3.23 3.91
CA GLY A 65 7.23 1.85 4.35
C GLY A 65 6.11 1.24 5.20
N SER A 66 5.51 2.04 6.08
CA SER A 66 4.34 1.61 6.86
C SER A 66 3.02 1.57 6.06
N ARG A 67 2.99 2.12 4.83
CA ARG A 67 1.78 2.29 4.00
C ARG A 67 1.99 1.87 2.56
N VAL A 68 2.78 0.83 2.33
CA VAL A 68 3.19 0.39 0.98
C VAL A 68 1.99 0.23 0.02
N GLN A 69 0.91 -0.40 0.47
CA GLN A 69 -0.25 -0.62 -0.39
C GLN A 69 -0.98 0.69 -0.73
N GLU A 70 -1.12 1.59 0.23
CA GLU A 70 -1.74 2.90 0.02
C GLU A 70 -0.86 3.77 -0.90
N ALA A 71 0.46 3.74 -0.71
CA ALA A 71 1.42 4.42 -1.55
C ALA A 71 1.34 3.95 -3.01
N ARG A 72 1.20 2.63 -3.24
CA ARG A 72 0.99 2.06 -4.58
C ARG A 72 -0.30 2.57 -5.22
N VAL A 73 -1.40 2.58 -4.46
CA VAL A 73 -2.69 3.09 -4.92
C VAL A 73 -2.60 4.59 -5.24
N LEU A 74 -1.92 5.36 -4.39
CA LEU A 74 -1.71 6.80 -4.58
C LEU A 74 -0.92 7.10 -5.86
N VAL A 75 0.19 6.40 -6.08
CA VAL A 75 1.00 6.52 -7.30
C VAL A 75 0.18 6.12 -8.52
N ALA A 76 -0.54 5.00 -8.48
CA ALA A 76 -1.40 4.56 -9.58
C ALA A 76 -2.55 5.55 -9.88
N ALA A 77 -3.12 6.18 -8.85
CA ALA A 77 -4.15 7.20 -9.03
C ALA A 77 -3.59 8.48 -9.66
N SER A 78 -2.35 8.84 -9.34
CA SER A 78 -1.66 10.00 -9.92
C SER A 78 -1.34 9.79 -11.41
N THR A 79 -0.85 8.61 -11.78
CA THR A 79 -0.53 8.28 -13.18
C THR A 79 -1.78 8.17 -14.06
N ARG A 80 -2.90 7.69 -13.53
CA ARG A 80 -4.19 7.61 -14.25
C ARG A 80 -4.84 8.96 -14.53
N ARG A 81 -4.41 10.04 -13.88
CA ARG A 81 -4.89 11.41 -14.16
C ARG A 81 -4.06 12.15 -15.21
N GLN A 82 -2.97 11.54 -15.70
CA GLN A 82 -2.15 12.11 -16.78
C GLN A 82 -2.29 11.47 -18.19
N PRO A 83 -3.41 10.83 -18.61
CA PRO A 83 -3.58 10.48 -20.01
C PRO A 83 -4.18 11.69 -20.76
N GLY A 84 -3.35 12.54 -21.39
CA GLY A 84 -3.86 13.36 -22.52
C GLY A 84 -3.49 14.84 -22.65
N LEU A 85 -2.32 15.33 -22.20
CA LEU A 85 -1.76 16.61 -22.72
C LEU A 85 -0.74 16.38 -23.85
N ARG A 86 -0.79 15.22 -24.52
CA ARG A 86 0.11 14.85 -25.61
C ARG A 86 -0.64 14.01 -26.66
N ALA A 87 -1.30 14.69 -27.61
CA ALA A 87 -1.47 14.27 -29.02
C ALA A 87 -2.57 15.15 -29.68
N ALA A 88 -2.24 16.40 -29.93
CA ALA A 88 -2.93 17.22 -30.93
C ALA A 88 -1.83 17.85 -31.80
N ALA A 89 -1.43 17.12 -32.84
CA ALA A 89 -0.62 17.57 -33.97
C ALA A 89 -0.85 16.60 -35.12
#